data_AF-A0A3D5Y3L0-F1
#
_entry.id   AF-A0A3D5Y3L0-F1
#
_cell.length_a   1.000
_cell.length_b   1.000
_cell.length_c   1.000
_cell.angle_alpha   90.00
_cell.angle_beta   90.00
_cell.angle_gamma   90.00
#
_symmetry.space_group_name_H-M   'P 1'
#
loop_
_entity.id
_entity.type
_entity.pdbx_description
1 polymer ?
#
loop_
_entity_poly.entity_id
_entity_poly.type
_entity_poly.pdbx_seq_one_letter_code
_entity_poly.pdbx_strand_id
1 'polypeptide(L)' 'LCPATVNQSGPERLVFVLTEGRKRQIRRMCELVELKVLALVRTRIGKVHLGRLARGQWRYLGPGEAF' A
#
# COMPACT_ATOMS: atom_id res chain seq x y z
N LEU A 1 11.68 -16.00 -3.94
CA LEU A 1 11.11 -15.06 -2.94
C LEU A 1 9.75 -14.60 -3.45
N CYS A 2 8.69 -14.71 -2.66
CA CYS A 2 7.38 -14.17 -3.04
C CYS A 2 7.50 -12.64 -3.15
N PRO A 3 7.13 -12.03 -4.30
CA PRO A 3 7.36 -10.60 -4.55
C PRO A 3 6.48 -9.68 -3.69
N ALA A 4 5.43 -10.24 -3.08
CA ALA A 4 4.51 -9.54 -2.20
C ALA A 4 3.79 -10.54 -1.29
N THR A 5 3.36 -10.07 -0.11
CA THR A 5 2.30 -10.74 0.66
C THR A 5 0.98 -10.04 0.39
N VAL A 6 -0.07 -10.81 0.12
CA VAL A 6 -1.40 -10.29 -0.20
C VAL A 6 -2.41 -10.81 0.80
N ASN A 7 -3.24 -9.92 1.36
CA ASN A 7 -4.35 -10.27 2.24
C ASN A 7 -5.64 -9.62 1.72
N GLN A 8 -6.77 -10.33 1.78
CA GLN A 8 -8.07 -9.76 1.45
C GLN A 8 -8.72 -9.21 2.73
N SER A 9 -9.04 -7.92 2.75
CA SER A 9 -9.66 -7.26 3.92
C SER A 9 -11.16 -7.01 3.75
N GLY A 10 -11.73 -7.47 2.64
CA GLY A 10 -13.12 -7.30 2.23
C GLY A 10 -13.30 -7.76 0.79
N PRO A 11 -14.53 -7.86 0.29
CA PRO A 11 -14.81 -8.47 -1.02
C PRO A 11 -14.02 -7.81 -2.16
N GLU A 12 -13.88 -6.49 -2.14
CA GLU A 12 -13.19 -5.71 -3.19
C GLU A 12 -11.92 -5.00 -2.68
N ARG A 13 -11.37 -5.43 -1.53
CA ARG A 13 -10.19 -4.80 -0.93
C ARG A 13 -9.06 -5.79 -0.72
N LEU A 14 -7.94 -5.52 -1.39
CA LEU A 14 -6.69 -6.25 -1.26
C LEU A 14 -5.63 -5.38 -0.60
N VAL A 15 -4.94 -5.93 0.39
CA VAL A 15 -3.82 -5.33 1.11
C VAL A 15 -2.55 -6.00 0.65
N PHE A 16 -1.63 -5.21 0.11
CA PHE A 16 -0.33 -5.66 -0.37
C PHE A 16 0.76 -5.19 0.59
N VAL A 17 1.66 -6.10 0.99
CA VAL A 17 2.91 -5.78 1.68
C VAL A 17 4.05 -6.09 0.72
N LEU A 18 4.80 -5.04 0.36
CA LEU A 18 5.94 -5.11 -0.55
C LEU A 18 7.20 -4.72 0.20
N THR A 19 8.31 -5.38 -0.12
CA THR A 19 9.66 -5.00 0.30
C THR A 19 10.44 -4.29 -0.80
N GLU A 20 9.93 -4.32 -2.04
CA GLU A 20 10.50 -3.65 -3.21
C GLU A 20 9.55 -2.61 -3.81
N GLY A 21 10.11 -1.70 -4.61
CA GLY A 21 9.39 -0.55 -5.20
C GLY A 21 9.37 -0.56 -6.73
N ARG A 22 9.13 -1.71 -7.40
CA ARG A 22 9.17 -1.74 -8.87
C ARG A 22 8.04 -0.91 -9.49
N LYS A 23 8.33 -0.26 -10.63
CA LYS A 23 7.36 0.59 -11.35
C LYS A 23 6.04 -0.14 -11.57
N ARG A 24 4.93 0.43 -11.06
CA ARG A 24 3.55 -0.08 -11.22
C ARG A 24 3.35 -1.56 -10.81
N GLN A 25 4.16 -2.11 -9.89
CA GLN A 25 4.14 -3.54 -9.54
C GLN A 25 2.74 -4.07 -9.19
N ILE A 26 2.04 -3.42 -8.25
CA ILE A 26 0.69 -3.85 -7.82
C ILE A 26 -0.29 -3.87 -8.99
N ARG A 27 -0.26 -2.84 -9.85
CA ARG A 27 -1.15 -2.76 -11.02
C ARG A 27 -0.89 -3.90 -11.99
N ARG A 28 0.37 -4.20 -12.28
CA ARG A 28 0.76 -5.33 -13.12
C ARG A 28 0.35 -6.67 -12.51
N MET A 29 0.50 -6.84 -11.20
CA MET A 29 0.07 -8.06 -10.51
C MET A 29 -1.45 -8.28 -10.62
N CYS A 30 -2.24 -7.23 -10.42
CA CYS A 30 -3.70 -7.30 -10.58
C CYS A 30 -4.13 -7.53 -12.03
N GLU A 31 -3.48 -6.88 -13.01
CA GLU A 31 -3.77 -7.06 -14.43
C GLU A 31 -3.56 -8.52 -14.89
N LEU A 32 -2.56 -9.23 -14.35
CA LEU A 32 -2.29 -10.64 -14.67
C LEU A 32 -3.39 -11.61 -14.22
N VAL A 33 -4.20 -11.21 -13.25
CA VAL A 33 -5.33 -12.00 -12.73
C VAL A 33 -6.67 -11.35 -13.09
N GLU A 34 -6.67 -10.52 -14.14
CA GLU A 34 -7.86 -9.86 -14.69
C GLU A 34 -8.59 -8.92 -13.70
N LEU A 35 -7.88 -8.45 -12.66
CA LEU A 35 -8.41 -7.48 -11.70
C LEU A 35 -8.10 -6.04 -12.14
N LYS A 36 -9.14 -5.19 -12.11
CA LYS A 36 -9.00 -3.76 -12.37
C LYS A 36 -8.76 -2.98 -11.09
N VAL A 37 -7.61 -2.33 -10.98
CA VAL A 37 -7.29 -1.46 -9.82
C VAL A 37 -8.03 -0.13 -9.94
N LEU A 38 -9.11 0.02 -9.18
CA LEU A 38 -9.92 1.25 -9.12
C LEU A 38 -9.23 2.36 -8.30
N ALA A 39 -8.72 2.01 -7.12
CA ALA A 39 -8.01 2.91 -6.23
C ALA A 39 -6.78 2.21 -5.66
N LEU A 40 -5.69 2.97 -5.50
CA LEU A 40 -4.47 2.50 -4.85
C LEU A 40 -4.05 3.52 -3.81
N VAL A 41 -4.10 3.13 -2.54
CA VAL A 41 -3.76 3.98 -1.40
C VAL A 41 -2.63 3.33 -0.63
N ARG A 42 -1.56 4.10 -0.39
CA ARG A 42 -0.45 3.65 0.45
C ARG A 42 -0.76 4.00 1.91
N THR A 43 -1.10 3.00 2.70
CA THR A 43 -1.50 3.16 4.11
C THR A 43 -0.33 3.19 5.08
N ARG A 44 0.82 2.62 4.70
CA ARG A 44 2.03 2.53 5.54
C ARG A 44 3.31 2.53 4.71
N ILE A 45 4.38 3.12 5.25
CA ILE A 45 5.76 2.97 4.78
C ILE A 45 6.61 2.61 6.00
N GLY A 46 7.19 1.41 6.01
CA GLY A 46 7.95 0.93 7.16
C GLY A 46 7.11 0.98 8.43
N LYS A 47 7.54 1.78 9.41
CA LYS A 47 6.82 1.99 10.68
C LYS A 47 5.82 3.15 10.65
N VAL A 48 5.85 3.99 9.63
CA VAL A 48 5.01 5.20 9.52
C VAL A 48 3.66 4.87 8.89
N HIS A 49 2.58 5.14 9.63
CA HIS A 49 1.20 4.90 9.18
C HIS A 49 0.52 6.20 8.74
N LEU A 50 -0.34 6.12 7.72
CA LEU A 50 -1.17 7.24 7.28
C LEU A 50 -2.16 7.69 8.37
N GLY A 51 -2.67 6.74 9.17
CA GLY A 51 -3.55 7.02 10.30
C GLY A 51 -4.82 7.77 9.89
N ARG A 52 -5.10 8.88 10.57
CA ARG A 52 -6.28 9.74 10.35
C ARG A 52 -6.00 10.99 9.50
N LEU A 53 -4.86 11.02 8.79
CA LEU A 53 -4.48 12.18 7.99
C LEU A 53 -5.43 12.35 6.80
N ALA A 54 -6.06 13.52 6.69
CA ALA A 54 -6.94 13.84 5.59
C ALA A 54 -6.17 13.94 4.26
N ARG A 55 -6.86 13.66 3.15
CA ARG A 55 -6.27 13.75 1.81
C ARG A 55 -5.74 15.17 1.55
N GLY A 56 -4.50 15.27 1.07
CA GLY A 56 -3.84 16.54 0.76
C GLY A 56 -3.15 17.21 1.95
N GLN A 57 -3.38 16.73 3.18
CA GLN A 57 -2.69 17.23 4.36
C GLN A 57 -1.36 16.51 4.56
N TRP A 58 -0.47 17.17 5.31
CA TRP A 58 0.81 16.63 5.74
C TRP A 58 1.06 16.99 7.21
N ARG A 59 1.96 16.25 7.86
CA ARG A 59 2.43 16.55 9.21
C ARG A 59 3.89 16.17 9.35
N TYR A 60 4.57 16.74 10.34
CA TYR A 60 5.88 16.26 10.76
C TYR A 60 5.79 14.86 11.38
N LEU A 61 6.87 14.10 11.26
CA LEU A 61 7.02 12.80 11.92
C LEU A 61 7.03 13.01 13.44
N GLY A 62 6.31 12.14 14.14
CA GLY A 62 6.27 12.16 15.59
C GLY A 62 7.57 11.61 16.19
N PRO A 63 7.80 11.82 17.51
CA PRO A 63 8.91 11.19 18.20
C PRO A 63 8.86 9.66 18.01
N GLY A 64 9.94 9.08 17.48
CA GLY A 64 10.05 7.63 17.23
C GLY A 64 9.52 7.14 15.88
N GLU A 65 8.95 8.01 15.04
CA GLU A 65 8.59 7.65 13.67
C GLU A 65 9.80 7.77 12.75
N ALA A 66 10.21 6.64 12.18
CA ALA A 66 11.22 6.53 11.14
C ALA A 66 10.74 5.53 10.08
N PHE A 67 11.27 5.67 8.87
CA PHE A 67 10.99 4.76 7.76
C PHE A 67 11.58 3.36 8.00
#